data_AF-A0A3M1AJ01-F1
#
_entry.id   AF-A0A3M1AJ01-F1
#
_cell.length_a   1.000
_cell.length_b   1.000
_cell.length_c   1.000
_cell.angle_alpha   90.00
_cell.angle_beta   90.00
_cell.angle_gamma   90.00
#
_symmetry.space_group_name_H-M   'P 1'
#
loop_
_entity.id
_entity.type
_entity.pdbx_description
1 polymer ?
#
loop_
_entity_poly.entity_id
_entity_poly.type
_entity_poly.pdbx_seq_one_letter_code
_entity_poly.pdbx_strand_id
1 'polypeptide(L)'
;MQNDEMVDIDSRLVIECHEMDEHANDFARDVLQGLASTPKRIPSVYFYDERGSELFEQICELPEYYITRTEKSILEQYAPEIVTCSGGEWALVEFGSGSSFKTRLLIEALLEAQGHLHYFPVDISASMLTESARDLLRDYEKLSITGQVAEYYHGIELIGQKDLERKLVIFLGSNIGNFEPAQALSFLRAIRDILNPNDLFLLGTDLEKDSRVLEAAYNDRDGVTAEFNLNLLHRINRELGGHFRVDQFDHQAFYNQTEGRIEMHLRSKKSQQVLIEKAGVTVHFDPGETIHTENSYKYTLEKLKRMCSQTGFQLQRQWQDPRGYFSLNLLAPI
;
A
#
# COMPACT_ATOMS: atom_id res chain seq x y z
N MET A 1 -23.27 35.44 -0.99
CA MET A 1 -23.96 34.28 -0.41
C MET A 1 -24.24 33.32 -1.54
N GLN A 2 -23.28 32.44 -1.83
CA GLN A 2 -23.56 31.25 -2.63
C GLN A 2 -24.31 30.29 -1.71
N ASN A 3 -25.43 29.77 -2.18
CA ASN A 3 -26.11 28.65 -1.55
C ASN A 3 -25.15 27.45 -1.64
N ASP A 4 -24.62 27.00 -0.52
CA ASP A 4 -24.17 25.62 -0.41
C ASP A 4 -25.42 24.75 -0.51
N GLU A 5 -25.71 24.25 -1.72
CA GLU A 5 -26.57 23.09 -1.86
C GLU A 5 -25.91 21.97 -1.05
N MET A 6 -26.51 21.61 0.09
CA MET A 6 -26.12 20.43 0.86
C MET A 6 -26.33 19.22 -0.04
N VAL A 7 -25.28 18.82 -0.76
CA VAL A 7 -25.22 17.54 -1.46
C VAL A 7 -25.38 16.46 -0.39
N ASP A 8 -26.39 15.61 -0.52
CA ASP A 8 -26.63 14.48 0.38
C ASP A 8 -25.55 13.40 0.15
N ILE A 9 -24.35 13.67 0.68
CA ILE A 9 -23.16 12.80 0.60
C ILE A 9 -23.48 11.39 1.14
N ASP A 10 -24.35 11.30 2.14
CA ASP A 10 -24.68 10.04 2.81
C ASP A 10 -25.40 9.06 1.88
N SER A 11 -26.14 9.55 0.87
CA SER A 11 -26.80 8.68 -0.13
C SER A 11 -25.84 8.02 -1.14
N ARG A 12 -24.63 8.59 -1.32
CA ARG A 12 -23.61 8.14 -2.30
C ARG A 12 -22.42 7.42 -1.65
N LEU A 13 -22.42 7.32 -0.32
CA LEU A 13 -21.34 6.70 0.47
C LEU A 13 -21.86 5.47 1.21
N VAL A 14 -21.21 4.33 0.97
CA VAL A 14 -21.38 3.13 1.79
C VAL A 14 -20.00 2.73 2.30
N ILE A 15 -19.85 2.56 3.61
CA ILE A 15 -18.65 1.97 4.23
C ILE A 15 -19.03 0.63 4.82
N GLU A 16 -18.47 -0.45 4.27
CA GLU A 16 -18.65 -1.81 4.76
C GLU A 16 -17.44 -2.13 5.66
N CYS A 17 -17.66 -2.12 6.97
CA CYS A 17 -16.67 -2.59 7.94
C CYS A 17 -16.88 -4.09 8.16
N HIS A 18 -15.94 -4.89 7.68
CA HIS A 18 -15.96 -6.32 7.94
C HIS A 18 -15.17 -6.57 9.22
N GLU A 19 -15.81 -7.21 10.21
CA GLU A 19 -15.30 -7.35 11.57
C GLU A 19 -13.83 -7.76 11.58
N MET A 20 -12.99 -6.81 11.97
CA MET A 20 -11.58 -6.98 12.26
C MET A 20 -11.35 -7.52 13.69
N ASP A 21 -12.33 -8.23 14.28
CA ASP A 21 -12.34 -8.60 15.70
C ASP A 21 -11.21 -9.59 16.09
N GLU A 22 -10.53 -10.19 15.11
CA GLU A 22 -9.32 -11.00 15.31
C GLU A 22 -8.00 -10.19 15.32
N HIS A 23 -7.99 -8.90 14.93
CA HIS A 23 -6.74 -8.16 14.68
C HIS A 23 -5.91 -7.83 15.93
N ALA A 24 -6.53 -7.64 17.10
CA ALA A 24 -5.76 -7.45 18.33
C ALA A 24 -5.04 -8.75 18.75
N ASN A 25 -5.70 -9.90 18.52
CA ASN A 25 -5.11 -11.22 18.76
C ASN A 25 -4.01 -11.50 17.72
N ASP A 26 -4.21 -11.10 16.47
CA ASP A 26 -3.25 -11.29 15.39
C ASP A 26 -2.02 -10.41 15.54
N PHE A 27 -2.17 -9.14 15.92
CA PHE A 27 -1.02 -8.28 16.19
C PHE A 27 -0.16 -8.82 17.34
N ALA A 28 -0.77 -9.19 18.47
CA ALA A 28 -0.05 -9.76 19.59
C ALA A 28 0.67 -11.07 19.20
N ARG A 29 -0.04 -11.98 18.52
CA ARG A 29 0.50 -13.26 18.04
C ARG A 29 1.69 -13.04 17.12
N ASP A 30 1.54 -12.20 16.10
CA ASP A 30 2.54 -12.00 15.06
C ASP A 30 3.79 -11.28 15.61
N VAL A 31 3.61 -10.30 16.51
CA VAL A 31 4.73 -9.66 17.20
C VAL A 31 5.49 -10.67 18.05
N LEU A 32 4.80 -11.51 18.83
CA LEU A 32 5.47 -12.48 19.69
C LEU A 32 6.19 -13.56 18.88
N GLN A 33 5.54 -14.10 17.85
CA GLN A 33 6.16 -15.08 16.94
C GLN A 33 7.37 -14.47 16.22
N GLY A 34 7.23 -13.23 15.76
CA GLY A 34 8.25 -12.48 15.06
C GLY A 34 9.45 -12.10 15.92
N LEU A 35 9.23 -11.77 17.18
CA LEU A 35 10.30 -11.49 18.15
C LEU A 35 10.98 -12.76 18.69
N ALA A 36 10.33 -13.91 18.56
CA ALA A 36 10.89 -15.22 18.90
C ALA A 36 11.67 -15.87 17.74
N SER A 37 11.54 -15.39 16.51
CA SER A 37 12.23 -15.96 15.35
C SER A 37 13.70 -15.54 15.27
N THR A 38 14.50 -16.31 14.52
CA THR A 38 15.90 -15.98 14.19
C THR A 38 16.06 -16.02 12.66
N PRO A 39 16.23 -14.86 11.98
CA PRO A 39 16.26 -13.50 12.53
C PRO A 39 14.88 -13.04 13.04
N LYS A 40 14.87 -12.02 13.93
CA LYS A 40 13.63 -11.39 14.41
C LYS A 40 12.98 -10.59 13.28
N ARG A 41 11.66 -10.66 13.14
CA ARG A 41 10.91 -9.95 12.09
C ARG A 41 9.53 -9.53 12.55
N ILE A 42 9.02 -8.39 12.10
CA ILE A 42 7.63 -8.00 12.35
C ILE A 42 7.02 -7.55 11.02
N PRO A 43 5.82 -8.02 10.64
CA PRO A 43 5.16 -7.61 9.39
C PRO A 43 4.95 -6.08 9.28
N SER A 44 5.21 -5.52 8.09
CA SER A 44 5.10 -4.07 7.83
C SER A 44 3.66 -3.54 7.89
N VAL A 45 2.65 -4.41 7.76
CA VAL A 45 1.23 -4.02 7.94
C VAL A 45 0.99 -3.34 9.29
N TYR A 46 1.80 -3.64 10.30
CA TYR A 46 1.68 -3.07 11.64
C TYR A 46 2.26 -1.65 11.79
N PHE A 47 2.91 -1.11 10.75
CA PHE A 47 3.26 0.31 10.74
C PHE A 47 2.02 1.20 10.71
N TYR A 48 0.95 0.78 10.04
CA TYR A 48 -0.19 1.64 9.69
C TYR A 48 -1.24 1.70 10.81
N ASP A 49 -0.81 2.02 12.04
CA ASP A 49 -1.73 2.68 12.98
C ASP A 49 -1.99 4.13 12.54
N GLU A 50 -2.82 4.87 13.28
CA GLU A 50 -3.14 6.27 12.95
C GLU A 50 -1.86 7.11 12.77
N ARG A 51 -0.94 7.05 13.73
CA ARG A 51 0.33 7.80 13.68
C ARG A 51 1.24 7.35 12.54
N GLY A 52 1.36 6.04 12.30
CA GLY A 52 2.19 5.55 11.21
C GLY A 52 1.65 5.92 9.84
N SER A 53 0.32 5.99 9.69
CA SER A 53 -0.33 6.47 8.46
C SER A 53 0.00 7.94 8.22
N GLU A 54 -0.07 8.81 9.24
CA GLU A 54 0.36 10.22 9.14
C GLU A 54 1.83 10.36 8.74
N LEU A 55 2.71 9.54 9.34
CA LEU A 55 4.13 9.54 9.03
C LEU A 55 4.38 9.09 7.58
N PHE A 56 3.62 8.13 7.07
CA PHE A 56 3.72 7.70 5.68
C PHE A 56 3.29 8.78 4.69
N GLU A 57 2.24 9.55 5.00
CA GLU A 57 1.87 10.70 4.16
C GLU A 57 2.99 11.76 4.16
N GLN A 58 3.66 12.00 5.29
CA GLN A 58 4.84 12.88 5.32
C GLN A 58 5.98 12.32 4.49
N ILE A 59 6.25 11.00 4.55
CA ILE A 59 7.26 10.34 3.71
C ILE A 59 6.97 10.59 2.22
N CYS A 60 5.71 10.52 1.82
CA CYS A 60 5.27 10.74 0.44
C CYS A 60 5.61 12.14 -0.10
N GLU A 61 5.79 13.14 0.77
CA GLU A 61 6.16 14.51 0.42
C GLU A 61 7.68 14.76 0.39
N LEU A 62 8.48 13.84 0.92
CA LEU A 62 9.92 14.03 1.06
C LEU A 62 10.64 14.12 -0.30
N PRO A 63 11.66 15.00 -0.41
CA PRO A 63 12.42 15.13 -1.64
C PRO A 63 13.22 13.87 -1.98
N GLU A 64 13.58 13.02 -1.02
CA GLU A 64 14.23 11.74 -1.26
C GLU A 64 13.25 10.65 -1.75
N TYR A 65 12.01 10.65 -1.26
CA TYR A 65 11.00 9.61 -1.56
C TYR A 65 10.32 9.83 -2.93
N TYR A 66 11.00 9.44 -4.00
CA TYR A 66 10.55 9.73 -5.37
C TYR A 66 9.31 8.97 -5.82
N ILE A 67 9.02 7.83 -5.21
CA ILE A 67 8.05 6.84 -5.67
C ILE A 67 6.70 7.48 -5.96
N THR A 68 6.15 8.16 -4.95
CA THR A 68 4.87 8.87 -4.96
C THR A 68 4.77 9.87 -6.11
N ARG A 69 5.73 10.81 -6.21
CA ARG A 69 5.71 11.85 -7.23
C ARG A 69 5.98 11.32 -8.64
N THR A 70 6.80 10.28 -8.79
CA THR A 70 7.04 9.66 -10.10
C THR A 70 5.80 8.96 -10.61
N GLU A 71 5.13 8.15 -9.78
CA GLU A 71 3.89 7.49 -10.17
C GLU A 71 2.79 8.50 -10.48
N LYS A 72 2.65 9.55 -9.66
CA LYS A 72 1.72 10.66 -9.91
C LYS A 72 1.95 11.29 -11.28
N SER A 73 3.21 11.60 -11.64
CA SER A 73 3.52 12.22 -12.94
C SER A 73 3.14 11.35 -14.13
N ILE A 74 3.22 10.03 -13.99
CA ILE A 74 2.77 9.09 -15.03
C ILE A 74 1.25 9.14 -15.14
N LEU A 75 0.52 9.13 -14.02
CA LEU A 75 -0.94 9.25 -14.02
C LEU A 75 -1.40 10.60 -14.60
N GLU A 76 -0.77 11.71 -14.24
CA GLU A 76 -1.10 13.05 -14.77
C GLU A 76 -0.99 13.08 -16.30
N GLN A 77 0.01 12.38 -16.87
CA GLN A 77 0.22 12.34 -18.31
C GLN A 77 -0.67 11.31 -19.03
N TYR A 78 -0.89 10.14 -18.43
CA TYR A 78 -1.44 8.97 -19.12
C TYR A 78 -2.79 8.49 -18.61
N ALA A 79 -3.41 9.11 -17.60
CA ALA A 79 -4.76 8.76 -17.15
C ALA A 79 -5.80 8.75 -18.29
N PRO A 80 -5.84 9.76 -19.21
CA PRO A 80 -6.74 9.69 -20.36
C PRO A 80 -6.46 8.48 -21.27
N GLU A 81 -5.19 8.14 -21.51
CA GLU A 81 -4.83 6.96 -22.33
C GLU A 81 -5.25 5.66 -21.64
N ILE A 82 -5.02 5.54 -20.34
CA ILE A 82 -5.43 4.38 -19.51
C ILE A 82 -6.95 4.17 -19.66
N VAL A 83 -7.75 5.24 -19.51
CA VAL A 83 -9.21 5.17 -19.62
C VAL A 83 -9.67 4.82 -21.04
N THR A 84 -9.01 5.36 -22.09
CA THR A 84 -9.37 5.01 -23.49
C THR A 84 -9.02 3.57 -23.87
N CYS A 85 -7.90 3.01 -23.39
CA CYS A 85 -7.56 1.60 -23.60
C CYS A 85 -8.62 0.66 -22.99
N SER A 86 -9.33 1.19 -22.00
CA SER A 86 -10.33 0.48 -21.25
C SER A 86 -11.64 0.41 -22.07
N GLY A 87 -12.23 1.54 -22.47
CA GLY A 87 -13.45 1.60 -23.32
C GLY A 87 -14.73 1.13 -22.61
N GLY A 88 -15.91 1.63 -22.96
CA GLY A 88 -17.15 1.32 -22.19
C GLY A 88 -17.15 1.93 -20.77
N GLU A 89 -18.15 1.57 -19.96
CA GLU A 89 -18.31 2.08 -18.59
C GLU A 89 -17.62 1.17 -17.57
N TRP A 90 -16.92 1.77 -16.61
CA TRP A 90 -16.10 1.08 -15.63
C TRP A 90 -16.50 1.43 -14.20
N ALA A 91 -16.46 0.42 -13.34
CA ALA A 91 -16.19 0.62 -11.93
C ALA A 91 -14.67 0.75 -11.71
N LEU A 92 -14.27 1.59 -10.76
CA LEU A 92 -12.88 1.70 -10.31
C LEU A 92 -12.73 0.95 -8.99
N VAL A 93 -11.77 0.04 -8.89
CA VAL A 93 -11.47 -0.69 -7.66
C VAL A 93 -10.02 -0.42 -7.28
N GLU A 94 -9.76 -0.03 -6.04
CA GLU A 94 -8.39 0.23 -5.57
C GLU A 94 -8.09 -0.58 -4.32
N PHE A 95 -6.97 -1.31 -4.34
CA PHE A 95 -6.43 -1.98 -3.16
C PHE A 95 -5.37 -1.10 -2.51
N GLY A 96 -5.52 -0.80 -1.22
CA GLY A 96 -4.60 0.05 -0.47
C GLY A 96 -4.75 1.51 -0.88
N SER A 97 -5.98 2.02 -0.74
CA SER A 97 -6.36 3.33 -1.28
C SER A 97 -5.68 4.51 -0.59
N GLY A 98 -5.26 4.37 0.68
CA GLY A 98 -4.65 5.45 1.45
C GLY A 98 -5.46 6.74 1.36
N SER A 99 -4.79 7.88 1.13
CA SER A 99 -5.43 9.18 0.91
C SER A 99 -6.08 9.35 -0.49
N SER A 100 -5.98 8.34 -1.37
CA SER A 100 -6.50 8.33 -2.75
C SER A 100 -6.07 9.52 -3.62
N PHE A 101 -5.03 10.26 -3.21
CA PHE A 101 -4.66 11.51 -3.88
C PHE A 101 -4.20 11.27 -5.33
N LYS A 102 -3.56 10.13 -5.62
CA LYS A 102 -3.19 9.70 -6.99
C LYS A 102 -4.42 9.28 -7.79
N THR A 103 -5.33 8.59 -7.13
CA THR A 103 -6.54 8.00 -7.70
C THR A 103 -7.47 9.06 -8.26
N ARG A 104 -7.45 10.28 -7.70
CA ARG A 104 -8.13 11.46 -8.26
C ARG A 104 -7.90 11.65 -9.76
N LEU A 105 -6.67 11.42 -10.24
CA LEU A 105 -6.34 11.57 -11.66
C LEU A 105 -7.08 10.56 -12.56
N LEU A 106 -7.29 9.34 -12.06
CA LEU A 106 -8.08 8.33 -12.75
C LEU A 106 -9.58 8.58 -12.61
N ILE A 107 -10.04 9.02 -11.43
CA ILE A 107 -11.42 9.40 -11.18
C ILE A 107 -11.86 10.52 -12.13
N GLU A 108 -11.05 11.58 -12.27
CA GLU A 108 -11.30 12.69 -13.18
C GLU A 108 -11.40 12.21 -14.63
N ALA A 109 -10.41 11.45 -15.10
CA ALA A 109 -10.39 10.93 -16.46
C ALA A 109 -11.58 9.99 -16.76
N LEU A 110 -11.99 9.17 -15.79
CA LEU A 110 -13.17 8.30 -15.92
C LEU A 110 -14.46 9.12 -15.93
N LEU A 111 -14.63 10.07 -15.01
CA LEU A 111 -15.80 10.93 -14.98
C LEU A 111 -15.95 11.76 -16.26
N GLU A 112 -14.85 12.24 -16.84
CA GLU A 112 -14.86 12.91 -18.15
C GLU A 112 -15.31 11.97 -19.28
N ALA A 113 -14.91 10.69 -19.25
CA ALA A 113 -15.18 9.73 -20.30
C ALA A 113 -16.60 9.11 -20.27
N GLN A 114 -17.12 8.78 -19.08
CA GLN A 114 -18.41 8.07 -18.90
C GLN A 114 -19.47 8.87 -18.12
N GLY A 115 -19.12 10.06 -17.62
CA GLY A 115 -20.06 10.98 -16.99
C GLY A 115 -20.57 10.57 -15.60
N HIS A 116 -20.22 9.40 -15.09
CA HIS A 116 -20.48 8.93 -13.72
C HIS A 116 -19.46 7.85 -13.35
N LEU A 117 -19.20 7.63 -12.06
CA LEU A 117 -18.24 6.61 -11.64
C LEU A 117 -18.67 6.00 -10.30
N HIS A 118 -18.59 4.67 -10.21
CA HIS A 118 -18.65 3.97 -8.93
C HIS A 118 -17.24 3.52 -8.54
N TYR A 119 -16.78 3.92 -7.36
CA TYR A 119 -15.45 3.64 -6.83
C TYR A 119 -15.51 2.73 -5.60
N PHE A 120 -14.65 1.71 -5.59
CA PHE A 120 -14.52 0.72 -4.54
C PHE A 120 -13.11 0.78 -3.93
N PRO A 121 -12.83 1.71 -3.00
CA PRO A 121 -11.60 1.71 -2.23
C PRO A 121 -11.60 0.56 -1.22
N VAL A 122 -10.47 -0.13 -1.11
CA VAL A 122 -10.21 -1.15 -0.08
C VAL A 122 -9.00 -0.71 0.73
N ASP A 123 -9.17 -0.59 2.04
CA ASP A 123 -8.07 -0.22 2.95
C ASP A 123 -8.27 -0.86 4.34
N ILE A 124 -7.17 -1.07 5.06
CA ILE A 124 -7.21 -1.55 6.45
C ILE A 124 -7.58 -0.43 7.42
N SER A 125 -7.38 0.84 7.03
CA SER A 125 -7.64 2.00 7.87
C SER A 125 -9.05 2.55 7.63
N ALA A 126 -9.97 2.24 8.54
CA ALA A 126 -11.34 2.74 8.48
C ALA A 126 -11.44 4.28 8.48
N SER A 127 -10.58 4.95 9.26
CA SER A 127 -10.56 6.41 9.35
C SER A 127 -10.09 7.04 8.05
N MET A 128 -8.95 6.60 7.52
CA MET A 128 -8.37 7.10 6.26
C MET A 128 -9.34 6.91 5.09
N LEU A 129 -9.94 5.72 4.99
CA LEU A 129 -10.89 5.40 3.93
C LEU A 129 -12.15 6.28 4.03
N THR A 130 -12.68 6.49 5.24
CA THR A 130 -13.89 7.31 5.44
C THR A 130 -13.63 8.79 5.15
N GLU A 131 -12.50 9.33 5.59
CA GLU A 131 -12.11 10.73 5.36
C GLU A 131 -11.89 10.99 3.87
N SER A 132 -11.06 10.17 3.23
CA SER A 132 -10.76 10.30 1.80
C SER A 132 -12.01 10.15 0.94
N ALA A 133 -12.90 9.21 1.26
CA ALA A 133 -14.16 9.04 0.53
C ALA A 133 -15.07 10.28 0.63
N ARG A 134 -15.17 10.90 1.81
CA ARG A 134 -15.97 12.12 1.98
C ARG A 134 -15.41 13.29 1.20
N ASP A 135 -14.09 13.46 1.17
CA ASP A 135 -13.44 14.52 0.40
C ASP A 135 -13.64 14.31 -1.11
N LEU A 136 -13.47 13.08 -1.60
CA LEU A 136 -13.76 12.76 -3.00
C LEU A 136 -15.23 13.04 -3.37
N LEU A 137 -16.19 12.67 -2.51
CA LEU A 137 -17.61 12.90 -2.79
C LEU A 137 -18.02 14.37 -2.77
N ARG A 138 -17.29 15.23 -2.03
CA ARG A 138 -17.45 16.70 -2.08
C ARG A 138 -16.95 17.27 -3.39
N ASP A 139 -15.81 16.75 -3.87
CA ASP A 139 -15.16 17.27 -5.07
C ASP A 139 -15.80 16.76 -6.37
N TYR A 140 -16.44 15.59 -6.33
CA TYR A 140 -17.01 14.92 -7.50
C TYR A 140 -18.48 14.53 -7.28
N GLU A 141 -19.42 15.36 -7.77
CA GLU A 141 -20.87 15.16 -7.61
C GLU A 141 -21.39 13.85 -8.24
N LYS A 142 -20.75 13.38 -9.31
CA LYS A 142 -21.16 12.19 -10.07
C LYS A 142 -20.40 10.91 -9.69
N LEU A 143 -19.68 10.97 -8.56
CA LEU A 143 -19.00 9.84 -7.94
C LEU A 143 -19.91 9.19 -6.90
N SER A 144 -19.95 7.87 -6.85
CA SER A 144 -20.46 7.07 -5.74
C SER A 144 -19.34 6.17 -5.21
N ILE A 145 -19.35 5.92 -3.90
CA ILE A 145 -18.29 5.16 -3.23
C ILE A 145 -18.88 4.04 -2.38
N THR A 146 -18.34 2.84 -2.55
CA THR A 146 -18.54 1.72 -1.62
C THR A 146 -17.19 1.27 -1.09
N GLY A 147 -16.79 1.81 0.05
CA GLY A 147 -15.53 1.49 0.70
C GLY A 147 -15.58 0.19 1.48
N GLN A 148 -14.49 -0.58 1.41
CA GLN A 148 -14.31 -1.84 2.12
C GLN A 148 -13.18 -1.68 3.15
N VAL A 149 -13.51 -1.75 4.43
CA VAL A 149 -12.48 -1.82 5.48
C VAL A 149 -12.06 -3.28 5.61
N ALA A 150 -10.94 -3.63 4.98
CA ALA A 150 -10.46 -5.01 4.88
C ALA A 150 -8.98 -5.09 4.51
N GLU A 151 -8.35 -6.20 4.88
CA GLU A 151 -7.06 -6.59 4.29
C GLU A 151 -7.21 -6.98 2.82
N TYR A 152 -6.09 -6.97 2.09
CA TYR A 152 -6.06 -7.21 0.65
C TYR A 152 -6.79 -8.49 0.19
N TYR A 153 -6.50 -9.65 0.77
CA TYR A 153 -7.11 -10.91 0.31
C TYR A 153 -8.61 -10.96 0.58
N HIS A 154 -9.05 -10.49 1.74
CA HIS A 154 -10.47 -10.40 2.05
C HIS A 154 -11.18 -9.38 1.15
N GLY A 155 -10.54 -8.23 0.90
CA GLY A 155 -11.02 -7.24 -0.08
C GLY A 155 -11.17 -7.84 -1.48
N ILE A 156 -10.22 -8.66 -1.93
CA ILE A 156 -10.33 -9.35 -3.22
C ILE A 156 -11.57 -10.25 -3.24
N GLU A 157 -11.80 -11.04 -2.20
CA GLU A 157 -12.99 -11.90 -2.09
C GLU A 157 -14.29 -11.08 -2.13
N LEU A 158 -14.35 -9.97 -1.38
CA LEU A 158 -15.51 -9.08 -1.33
C LEU A 158 -15.81 -8.46 -2.70
N ILE A 159 -14.78 -7.96 -3.40
CA ILE A 159 -14.93 -7.40 -4.75
C ILE A 159 -15.34 -8.48 -5.76
N GLY A 160 -14.80 -9.70 -5.65
CA GLY A 160 -15.16 -10.84 -6.51
C GLY A 160 -16.62 -11.28 -6.36
N GLN A 161 -17.29 -10.94 -5.25
CA GLN A 161 -18.71 -11.20 -5.04
C GLN A 161 -19.63 -10.12 -5.61
N LYS A 162 -19.10 -8.93 -5.96
CA LYS A 162 -19.89 -7.85 -6.55
C LYS A 162 -20.13 -8.14 -8.04
N ASP A 163 -21.38 -8.01 -8.49
CA ASP A 163 -21.74 -8.14 -9.90
C ASP A 163 -21.41 -6.83 -10.65
N LEU A 164 -20.14 -6.72 -11.07
CA LEU A 164 -19.62 -5.58 -11.82
C LEU A 164 -19.42 -5.98 -13.27
N GLU A 165 -20.15 -5.31 -14.19
CA GLU A 165 -20.07 -5.57 -15.63
C GLU A 165 -18.65 -5.39 -16.16
N ARG A 166 -17.95 -4.35 -15.69
CA ARG A 166 -16.56 -4.05 -16.04
C ARG A 166 -15.84 -3.29 -14.93
N LYS A 167 -14.61 -3.68 -14.59
CA LYS A 167 -13.83 -3.05 -13.51
C LYS A 167 -12.35 -2.84 -13.84
N LEU A 168 -11.88 -1.61 -13.63
CA LEU A 168 -10.48 -1.27 -13.63
C LEU A 168 -9.99 -1.44 -12.19
N VAL A 169 -9.27 -2.51 -11.94
CA VAL A 169 -8.61 -2.74 -10.66
C VAL A 169 -7.27 -2.00 -10.69
N ILE A 170 -6.93 -1.29 -9.63
CA ILE A 170 -5.65 -0.59 -9.51
C ILE A 170 -4.94 -1.02 -8.22
N PHE A 171 -3.62 -1.16 -8.30
CA PHE A 171 -2.75 -1.36 -7.15
C PHE A 171 -1.49 -0.51 -7.33
N LEU A 172 -1.48 0.63 -6.64
CA LEU A 172 -0.52 1.72 -6.83
C LEU A 172 0.56 1.73 -5.74
N GLY A 173 1.53 2.62 -5.88
CA GLY A 173 2.56 2.91 -4.87
C GLY A 173 3.65 1.85 -4.77
N SER A 174 3.68 0.88 -5.68
CA SER A 174 4.56 -0.28 -5.59
C SER A 174 4.39 -1.11 -4.31
N ASN A 175 3.19 -1.11 -3.73
CA ASN A 175 2.84 -1.95 -2.57
C ASN A 175 3.06 -3.44 -2.82
N ILE A 176 3.00 -3.89 -4.08
CA ILE A 176 3.37 -5.26 -4.48
C ILE A 176 4.81 -5.63 -4.06
N GLY A 177 5.69 -4.62 -3.96
CA GLY A 177 7.07 -4.78 -3.53
C GLY A 177 7.20 -5.14 -2.05
N ASN A 178 6.15 -5.00 -1.24
CA ASN A 178 6.17 -5.37 0.17
C ASN A 178 6.02 -6.88 0.38
N PHE A 179 5.63 -7.61 -0.66
CA PHE A 179 5.47 -9.06 -0.62
C PHE A 179 6.75 -9.78 -1.00
N GLU A 180 7.03 -10.91 -0.33
CA GLU A 180 8.02 -11.86 -0.82
C GLU A 180 7.63 -12.36 -2.22
N PRO A 181 8.58 -12.80 -3.07
CA PRO A 181 8.29 -13.11 -4.48
C PRO A 181 7.15 -14.12 -4.68
N ALA A 182 7.05 -15.15 -3.83
CA ALA A 182 5.97 -16.13 -3.88
C ALA A 182 4.61 -15.52 -3.49
N GLN A 183 4.59 -14.62 -2.52
CA GLN A 183 3.39 -13.90 -2.07
C GLN A 183 2.93 -12.93 -3.17
N ALA A 184 3.85 -12.20 -3.82
CA ALA A 184 3.52 -11.33 -4.95
C ALA A 184 2.84 -12.11 -6.09
N LEU A 185 3.36 -13.30 -6.45
CA LEU A 185 2.72 -14.15 -7.45
C LEU A 185 1.35 -14.67 -7.00
N SER A 186 1.19 -15.02 -5.72
CA SER A 186 -0.10 -15.44 -5.16
C SER A 186 -1.12 -14.31 -5.20
N PHE A 187 -0.73 -13.10 -4.82
CA PHE A 187 -1.58 -11.91 -4.85
C PHE A 187 -2.03 -11.59 -6.28
N LEU A 188 -1.12 -11.60 -7.26
CA LEU A 188 -1.48 -11.41 -8.66
C LEU A 188 -2.46 -12.47 -9.17
N ARG A 189 -2.33 -13.74 -8.77
CA ARG A 189 -3.31 -14.79 -9.12
C ARG A 189 -4.67 -14.51 -8.48
N ALA A 190 -4.70 -14.12 -7.21
CA ALA A 190 -5.94 -13.77 -6.52
C ALA A 190 -6.67 -12.61 -7.22
N ILE A 191 -5.94 -11.57 -7.65
CA ILE A 191 -6.50 -10.50 -8.48
C ILE A 191 -7.04 -11.06 -9.80
N ARG A 192 -6.23 -11.87 -10.51
CA ARG A 192 -6.65 -12.47 -11.79
C ARG A 192 -7.95 -13.26 -11.65
N ASP A 193 -8.12 -13.99 -10.56
CA ASP A 193 -9.27 -14.87 -10.36
C ASP A 193 -10.61 -14.13 -10.18
N ILE A 194 -10.57 -12.84 -9.83
CA ILE A 194 -11.77 -12.00 -9.74
C ILE A 194 -12.03 -11.18 -11.02
N LEU A 195 -11.16 -11.24 -12.03
CA LEU A 195 -11.31 -10.47 -13.27
C LEU A 195 -12.05 -11.26 -14.36
N ASN A 196 -13.00 -10.59 -15.01
CA ASN A 196 -13.62 -11.04 -16.24
C ASN A 196 -12.71 -10.72 -17.45
N PRO A 197 -12.91 -11.36 -18.63
CA PRO A 197 -12.06 -11.14 -19.81
C PRO A 197 -11.91 -9.69 -20.28
N ASN A 198 -12.91 -8.85 -19.99
CA ASN A 198 -12.91 -7.43 -20.37
C ASN A 198 -12.38 -6.50 -19.27
N ASP A 199 -12.08 -7.02 -18.09
CA ASP A 199 -11.53 -6.23 -16.99
C ASP A 199 -10.04 -5.94 -17.19
N LEU A 200 -9.55 -4.94 -16.47
CA LEU A 200 -8.15 -4.53 -16.54
C LEU A 200 -7.57 -4.35 -15.15
N PHE A 201 -6.27 -4.56 -15.04
CA PHE A 201 -5.51 -4.34 -13.82
C PHE A 201 -4.35 -3.39 -14.07
N LEU A 202 -4.33 -2.26 -13.37
CA LEU A 202 -3.25 -1.29 -13.40
C LEU A 202 -2.33 -1.48 -12.19
N LEU A 203 -1.12 -1.96 -12.44
CA LEU A 203 -0.13 -2.24 -11.41
C LEU A 203 1.00 -1.20 -11.47
N GLY A 204 1.20 -0.47 -10.37
CA GLY A 204 2.36 0.39 -10.17
C GLY A 204 3.53 -0.38 -9.57
N THR A 205 4.72 -0.25 -10.18
CA THR A 205 5.95 -0.89 -9.69
C THR A 205 7.14 0.05 -9.72
N ASP A 206 7.87 0.09 -8.60
CA ASP A 206 9.13 0.81 -8.49
C ASP A 206 10.25 -0.02 -9.12
N LEU A 207 11.04 0.62 -10.00
CA LEU A 207 12.03 -0.08 -10.81
C LEU A 207 13.40 -0.14 -10.13
N GLU A 208 14.22 -1.14 -10.49
CA GLU A 208 15.62 -1.15 -10.07
C GLU A 208 16.38 0.06 -10.63
N LYS A 209 17.21 0.70 -9.80
CA LYS A 209 18.00 1.89 -10.14
C LYS A 209 19.21 2.01 -9.21
N ASP A 210 19.97 3.10 -9.32
CA ASP A 210 21.14 3.36 -8.47
C ASP A 210 20.80 3.21 -6.97
N SER A 211 21.61 2.42 -6.26
CA SER A 211 21.34 2.08 -4.86
C SER A 211 21.33 3.30 -3.95
N ARG A 212 22.05 4.37 -4.27
CA ARG A 212 22.05 5.60 -3.47
C ARG A 212 20.71 6.31 -3.55
N VAL A 213 20.05 6.25 -4.71
CA VAL A 213 18.69 6.80 -4.89
C VAL A 213 17.69 5.98 -4.11
N LEU A 214 17.80 4.64 -4.18
CA LEU A 214 16.94 3.73 -3.43
C LEU A 214 17.14 3.91 -1.91
N GLU A 215 18.37 3.88 -1.42
CA GLU A 215 18.67 4.01 0.01
C GLU A 215 18.30 5.39 0.56
N ALA A 216 18.50 6.47 -0.21
CA ALA A 216 18.09 7.81 0.21
C ALA A 216 16.57 7.91 0.42
N ALA A 217 15.77 7.26 -0.42
CA ALA A 217 14.31 7.26 -0.28
C ALA A 217 13.85 6.66 1.06
N TYR A 218 14.63 5.77 1.68
CA TYR A 218 14.28 5.13 2.95
C TYR A 218 15.16 5.58 4.13
N ASN A 219 16.10 6.51 3.89
CA ASN A 219 16.97 7.13 4.89
C ASN A 219 16.97 8.64 4.67
N ASP A 220 15.78 9.25 4.66
CA ASP A 220 15.63 10.68 4.49
C ASP A 220 16.38 11.47 5.57
N ARG A 221 16.82 12.67 5.22
CA ARG A 221 17.66 13.49 6.10
C ARG A 221 16.91 14.04 7.31
N ASP A 222 15.60 14.19 7.19
CA ASP A 222 14.75 14.77 8.23
C ASP A 222 14.36 13.71 9.29
N GLY A 223 14.62 12.44 9.02
CA GLY A 223 14.44 11.33 9.96
C GLY A 223 12.99 10.83 10.04
N VAL A 224 12.13 11.20 9.10
CA VAL A 224 10.71 10.83 9.11
C VAL A 224 10.53 9.32 8.88
N THR A 225 11.28 8.72 7.96
CA THR A 225 11.26 7.25 7.75
C THR A 225 11.82 6.49 8.97
N ALA A 226 12.77 7.10 9.69
CA ALA A 226 13.26 6.54 10.94
C ALA A 226 12.19 6.56 12.03
N GLU A 227 11.46 7.67 12.16
CA GLU A 227 10.31 7.79 13.08
C GLU A 227 9.19 6.81 12.71
N PHE A 228 8.86 6.68 11.42
CA PHE A 228 7.90 5.70 10.91
C PHE A 228 8.28 4.27 11.29
N ASN A 229 9.54 3.88 11.10
CA ASN A 229 10.00 2.55 11.48
C ASN A 229 9.95 2.33 13.00
N LEU A 230 10.40 3.33 13.79
CA LEU A 230 10.42 3.28 15.26
C LEU A 230 9.01 3.32 15.88
N ASN A 231 8.02 3.88 15.17
CA ASN A 231 6.62 3.91 15.60
C ASN A 231 6.09 2.50 15.92
N LEU A 232 6.57 1.47 15.23
CA LEU A 232 6.24 0.08 15.53
C LEU A 232 6.51 -0.29 17.00
N LEU A 233 7.63 0.17 17.57
CA LEU A 233 7.96 -0.07 18.98
C LEU A 233 7.04 0.72 19.91
N HIS A 234 6.68 1.96 19.54
CA HIS A 234 5.70 2.76 20.28
C HIS A 234 4.33 2.08 20.31
N ARG A 235 3.89 1.51 19.18
CA ARG A 235 2.66 0.74 19.08
C ARG A 235 2.70 -0.50 19.97
N ILE A 236 3.77 -1.29 19.92
CA ILE A 236 3.94 -2.47 20.80
C ILE A 236 3.89 -2.08 22.27
N ASN A 237 4.54 -0.97 22.66
CA ASN A 237 4.47 -0.46 24.02
C ASN A 237 3.04 -0.12 24.44
N ARG A 238 2.31 0.63 23.61
CA ARG A 238 0.94 1.08 23.87
C ARG A 238 -0.07 -0.07 23.90
N GLU A 239 -0.03 -0.95 22.91
CA GLU A 239 -1.07 -1.96 22.70
C GLU A 239 -0.77 -3.29 23.40
N LEU A 240 0.50 -3.67 23.57
CA LEU A 240 0.90 -4.96 24.15
C LEU A 240 1.55 -4.84 25.54
N GLY A 241 1.66 -3.62 26.08
CA GLY A 241 2.40 -3.38 27.33
C GLY A 241 3.89 -3.70 27.18
N GLY A 242 4.45 -3.41 26.00
CA GLY A 242 5.88 -3.51 25.74
C GLY A 242 6.69 -2.46 26.52
N HIS A 243 7.91 -2.83 26.88
CA HIS A 243 8.88 -1.95 27.55
C HIS A 243 10.06 -1.59 26.65
N PHE A 244 9.82 -1.41 25.35
CA PHE A 244 10.86 -0.97 24.43
C PHE A 244 11.32 0.44 24.80
N ARG A 245 12.62 0.59 25.07
CA ARG A 245 13.26 1.91 25.10
C ARG A 245 13.62 2.29 23.67
N VAL A 246 12.72 3.01 23.01
CA VAL A 246 12.80 3.28 21.57
C VAL A 246 14.10 4.01 21.18
N ASP A 247 14.60 4.89 22.06
CA ASP A 247 15.88 5.59 21.90
C ASP A 247 17.12 4.66 21.84
N GLN A 248 16.95 3.39 22.24
CA GLN A 248 17.97 2.34 22.20
C GLN A 248 17.92 1.48 20.92
N PHE A 249 17.11 1.87 19.94
CA PHE A 249 17.08 1.27 18.62
C PHE A 249 17.44 2.32 17.56
N ASP A 250 18.22 1.91 16.56
CA ASP A 250 18.47 2.71 15.35
C ASP A 250 17.60 2.19 14.21
N HIS A 251 17.05 3.10 13.41
CA HIS A 251 16.60 2.78 12.07
C HIS A 251 17.81 2.39 11.20
N GLN A 252 17.65 1.35 10.38
CA GLN A 252 18.61 0.96 9.37
C GLN A 252 17.86 0.54 8.10
N ALA A 253 18.07 1.24 6.99
CA ALA A 253 17.60 0.82 5.68
C ALA A 253 18.77 0.70 4.69
N PHE A 254 18.80 -0.38 3.90
CA PHE A 254 19.84 -0.62 2.90
C PHE A 254 19.28 -1.39 1.70
N TYR A 255 19.93 -1.24 0.53
CA TYR A 255 19.55 -1.98 -0.66
C TYR A 255 20.25 -3.33 -0.71
N ASN A 256 19.50 -4.41 -0.51
CA ASN A 256 19.97 -5.77 -0.73
C ASN A 256 20.01 -6.07 -2.23
N GLN A 257 21.18 -5.88 -2.84
CA GLN A 257 21.39 -6.07 -4.28
C GLN A 257 21.13 -7.51 -4.75
N THR A 258 21.36 -8.50 -3.88
CA THR A 258 21.16 -9.92 -4.23
C THR A 258 19.69 -10.23 -4.40
N GLU A 259 18.85 -9.74 -3.48
CA GLU A 259 17.40 -9.93 -3.52
C GLU A 259 16.67 -8.89 -4.39
N GLY A 260 17.31 -7.75 -4.66
CA GLY A 260 16.72 -6.64 -5.41
C GLY A 260 15.65 -5.89 -4.62
N ARG A 261 15.89 -5.66 -3.32
CA ARG A 261 14.92 -5.01 -2.43
C ARG A 261 15.60 -4.05 -1.45
N ILE A 262 14.88 -3.02 -1.02
CA ILE A 262 15.21 -2.32 0.22
C ILE A 262 14.76 -3.19 1.38
N GLU A 263 15.59 -3.27 2.42
CA GLU A 263 15.22 -3.85 3.70
C GLU A 263 15.26 -2.75 4.77
N MET A 264 14.20 -2.67 5.60
CA MET A 264 14.17 -1.81 6.78
C MET A 264 14.29 -2.65 8.04
N HIS A 265 15.11 -2.17 8.97
CA HIS A 265 15.41 -2.84 10.22
C HIS A 265 15.41 -1.86 11.39
N LEU A 266 15.11 -2.39 12.57
CA LEU A 266 15.36 -1.74 13.85
C LEU A 266 16.52 -2.46 14.53
N ARG A 267 17.66 -1.78 14.67
CA ARG A 267 18.89 -2.32 15.22
C ARG A 267 19.07 -1.93 16.68
N SER A 268 19.23 -2.92 17.55
CA SER A 268 19.51 -2.69 18.97
C SER A 268 20.90 -2.06 19.16
N LYS A 269 20.99 -0.95 19.91
CA LYS A 269 22.29 -0.28 20.18
C LYS A 269 23.16 -1.01 21.21
N LYS A 270 22.54 -1.85 22.05
CA LYS A 270 23.20 -2.53 23.17
C LYS A 270 22.46 -3.80 23.55
N SER A 271 23.04 -4.58 24.47
CA SER A 271 22.30 -5.69 25.05
C SER A 271 21.14 -5.17 25.89
N GLN A 272 19.93 -5.68 25.64
CA GLN A 272 18.73 -5.28 26.37
C GLN A 272 17.71 -6.42 26.48
N GLN A 273 16.91 -6.34 27.53
CA GLN A 273 15.77 -7.22 27.76
C GLN A 273 14.51 -6.37 27.71
N VAL A 274 13.52 -6.80 26.93
CA VAL A 274 12.26 -6.10 26.75
C VAL A 274 11.13 -7.00 27.21
N LEU A 275 10.44 -6.59 28.27
CA LEU A 275 9.23 -7.25 28.74
C LEU A 275 8.03 -6.83 27.87
N ILE A 276 7.21 -7.79 27.48
CA ILE A 276 5.89 -7.56 26.89
C ILE A 276 4.85 -8.07 27.89
N GLU A 277 4.29 -7.16 28.68
CA GLU A 277 3.49 -7.50 29.86
C GLU A 277 2.27 -8.35 29.53
N LYS A 278 1.51 -7.99 28.50
CA LYS A 278 0.28 -8.72 28.13
C LYS A 278 0.56 -10.17 27.71
N ALA A 279 1.79 -10.46 27.27
CA ALA A 279 2.22 -11.78 26.87
C ALA A 279 2.99 -12.54 27.98
N GLY A 280 3.47 -11.83 29.01
CA GLY A 280 4.38 -12.40 30.01
C GLY A 280 5.73 -12.86 29.43
N VAL A 281 6.13 -12.33 28.27
CA VAL A 281 7.36 -12.73 27.55
C VAL A 281 8.43 -11.67 27.72
N THR A 282 9.67 -12.10 27.96
CA THR A 282 10.86 -11.24 27.88
C THR A 282 11.66 -11.58 26.63
N VAL A 283 11.88 -10.58 25.78
CA VAL A 283 12.67 -10.71 24.55
C VAL A 283 14.07 -10.16 24.81
N HIS A 284 15.07 -10.94 24.43
CA HIS A 284 16.47 -10.56 24.54
C HIS A 284 16.98 -10.00 23.21
N PHE A 285 17.77 -8.94 23.29
CA PHE A 285 18.50 -8.37 22.17
C PHE A 285 19.98 -8.28 22.48
N ASP A 286 20.81 -8.73 21.55
CA ASP A 286 22.26 -8.47 21.58
C ASP A 286 22.59 -7.11 20.94
N PRO A 287 23.77 -6.52 21.23
CA PRO A 287 24.22 -5.31 20.53
C PRO A 287 24.31 -5.58 19.02
N GLY A 288 23.66 -4.72 18.22
CA GLY A 288 23.61 -4.85 16.77
C GLY A 288 22.58 -5.85 16.24
N GLU A 289 21.87 -6.59 17.10
CA GLU A 289 20.79 -7.46 16.65
C GLU A 289 19.63 -6.63 16.07
N THR A 290 19.07 -7.09 14.95
CA THR A 290 18.03 -6.37 14.23
C THR A 290 16.68 -7.07 14.28
N ILE A 291 15.61 -6.28 14.27
CA ILE A 291 14.26 -6.70 13.86
C ILE A 291 14.09 -6.28 12.41
N HIS A 292 13.83 -7.21 11.50
CA HIS A 292 13.44 -6.90 10.13
C HIS A 292 11.98 -6.43 10.10
N THR A 293 11.71 -5.25 9.54
CA THR A 293 10.38 -4.61 9.61
C THR A 293 9.72 -4.39 8.26
N GLU A 294 10.50 -4.29 7.16
CA GLU A 294 9.93 -4.14 5.82
C GLU A 294 10.84 -4.68 4.73
N ASN A 295 10.21 -5.19 3.67
CA ASN A 295 10.83 -5.33 2.35
C ASN A 295 10.19 -4.33 1.39
N SER A 296 10.97 -3.78 0.46
CA SER A 296 10.43 -3.13 -0.72
C SER A 296 11.21 -3.57 -1.95
N TYR A 297 10.70 -4.61 -2.61
CA TYR A 297 11.24 -5.16 -3.85
C TYR A 297 11.15 -4.15 -4.99
N LYS A 298 12.23 -4.08 -5.75
CA LYS A 298 12.36 -3.26 -6.95
C LYS A 298 12.38 -4.19 -8.16
N TYR A 299 11.73 -3.77 -9.23
CA TYR A 299 11.45 -4.63 -10.36
C TYR A 299 12.24 -4.23 -11.60
N THR A 300 12.57 -5.20 -12.42
CA THR A 300 12.96 -4.95 -13.81
C THR A 300 11.76 -5.22 -14.72
N LEU A 301 11.73 -4.59 -15.89
CA LEU A 301 10.66 -4.81 -16.87
C LEU A 301 10.56 -6.28 -17.29
N GLU A 302 11.71 -6.99 -17.35
CA GLU A 302 11.75 -8.43 -17.61
C GLU A 302 11.14 -9.26 -16.48
N LYS A 303 11.46 -8.93 -15.22
CA LYS A 303 10.84 -9.59 -14.05
C LYS A 303 9.32 -9.40 -14.08
N LEU A 304 8.84 -8.18 -14.34
CA LEU A 304 7.41 -7.87 -14.45
C LEU A 304 6.74 -8.70 -15.55
N LYS A 305 7.33 -8.76 -16.75
CA LYS A 305 6.79 -9.55 -17.86
C LYS A 305 6.69 -11.03 -17.50
N ARG A 306 7.70 -11.59 -16.83
CA ARG A 306 7.67 -12.99 -16.35
C ARG A 306 6.58 -13.22 -15.31
N MET A 307 6.44 -12.32 -14.34
CA MET A 307 5.39 -12.39 -13.32
C MET A 307 4.01 -12.41 -13.99
N CYS A 308 3.75 -11.50 -14.93
CA CYS A 308 2.47 -11.46 -15.67
C CYS A 308 2.17 -12.80 -16.34
N SER A 309 3.12 -13.37 -17.10
CA SER A 309 2.96 -14.68 -17.74
C SER A 309 2.69 -15.81 -16.74
N GLN A 310 3.29 -15.78 -15.55
CA GLN A 310 3.14 -16.82 -14.51
C GLN A 310 1.82 -16.73 -13.73
N THR A 311 1.10 -15.62 -13.85
CA THR A 311 -0.11 -15.33 -13.07
C THR A 311 -1.34 -15.13 -13.96
N GLY A 312 -1.27 -15.48 -15.24
CA GLY A 312 -2.39 -15.40 -16.16
C GLY A 312 -2.71 -13.98 -16.62
N PHE A 313 -1.71 -13.11 -16.72
CA PHE A 313 -1.85 -11.76 -17.24
C PHE A 313 -1.06 -11.55 -18.54
N GLN A 314 -1.66 -10.76 -19.44
CA GLN A 314 -0.98 -10.18 -20.59
C GLN A 314 -0.71 -8.69 -20.33
N LEU A 315 0.55 -8.27 -20.51
CA LEU A 315 0.91 -6.86 -20.50
C LEU A 315 0.38 -6.17 -21.76
N GLN A 316 -0.58 -5.25 -21.61
CA GLN A 316 -1.19 -4.49 -22.69
C GLN A 316 -0.39 -3.23 -23.01
N ARG A 317 -0.09 -2.45 -21.96
CA ARG A 317 0.62 -1.18 -22.04
C ARG A 317 1.52 -1.00 -20.82
N GLN A 318 2.56 -0.19 -21.00
CA GLN A 318 3.51 0.15 -19.96
C GLN A 318 3.93 1.61 -20.13
N TRP A 319 3.84 2.38 -19.05
CA TRP A 319 4.26 3.78 -19.01
C TRP A 319 5.27 3.98 -17.90
N GLN A 320 6.28 4.78 -18.16
CA GLN A 320 7.34 5.09 -17.21
C GLN A 320 7.50 6.60 -17.10
N ASP A 321 8.02 7.06 -15.96
CA ASP A 321 8.47 8.44 -15.85
C ASP A 321 9.72 8.65 -16.73
N PRO A 322 10.07 9.90 -17.10
CA PRO A 322 11.20 10.17 -18.00
C PRO A 322 12.56 9.62 -17.54
N ARG A 323 12.73 9.30 -16.25
CA ARG A 323 13.97 8.72 -15.71
C ARG A 323 13.96 7.20 -15.66
N GLY A 324 12.84 6.55 -15.99
CA GLY A 324 12.68 5.09 -15.88
C GLY A 324 12.77 4.61 -14.43
N TYR A 325 12.26 5.38 -13.48
CA TYR A 325 12.29 5.08 -12.06
C TYR A 325 11.07 4.29 -11.61
N PHE A 326 9.92 4.53 -12.21
CA PHE A 326 8.67 3.89 -11.87
C PHE A 326 7.93 3.45 -13.13
N SER A 327 7.14 2.39 -13.05
CA SER A 327 6.35 1.86 -14.15
C SER A 327 4.90 1.63 -13.75
N LEU A 328 3.96 2.17 -14.52
CA LEU A 328 2.57 1.73 -14.53
C LEU A 328 2.38 0.67 -15.61
N ASN A 329 1.76 -0.44 -15.26
CA ASN A 329 1.61 -1.61 -16.11
C ASN A 329 0.13 -1.95 -16.23
N LEU A 330 -0.44 -1.79 -17.43
CA LEU A 330 -1.81 -2.19 -17.70
C LEU A 330 -1.84 -3.65 -18.15
N LEU A 331 -2.57 -4.47 -17.40
CA LEU A 331 -2.64 -5.91 -17.55
C LEU A 331 -4.07 -6.33 -17.89
N ALA A 332 -4.22 -7.29 -18.81
CA ALA A 332 -5.48 -7.96 -19.09
C ALA A 332 -5.40 -9.43 -18.69
N PRO A 333 -6.46 -10.02 -18.12
CA PRO A 333 -6.48 -11.45 -17.78
C PRO A 333 -6.45 -12.31 -19.06
N ILE A 334 -5.77 -13.46 -18.99
CA ILE A 334 -5.70 -14.49 -20.04
C ILE A 334 -6.61 -15.67 -19.67
#